data_AF-A0A7J0BKY2-F1
#
_entry.id   AF-A0A7J0BKY2-F1
#
_cell.length_a   1.000
_cell.length_b   1.000
_cell.length_c   1.000
_cell.angle_alpha   90.00
_cell.angle_beta   90.00
_cell.angle_gamma   90.00
#
_symmetry.space_group_name_H-M   'P 1'
#
loop_
_entity.id
_entity.type
_entity.pdbx_description
1 polymer ?
#
loop_
_entity_poly.entity_id
_entity_poly.type
_entity_poly.pdbx_seq_one_letter_code
_entity_poly.pdbx_strand_id
1 'polypeptide(L)'
;MRTLSRIFILAFMAVLLVQTQVLAKSFHEQPPMTNAEVEQFIKDFPGFKQWMYDSKLNAQAARPVVDKDGNPSFVWDDTVAKWFEGKSWTPERFFYTMTHCSAAIALVLHGDKLSGANRPPDMPYINDYEMNLVRQYQEPLMDALSAKVKKTN
;
A
#
# COMPACT_ATOMS: atom_id res chain seq x y z
N MET A 1 -41.72 26.27 -1.79
CA MET A 1 -40.55 26.23 -0.87
C MET A 1 -40.27 24.81 -0.34
N ARG A 2 -40.19 23.76 -1.17
CA ARG A 2 -39.89 22.38 -0.70
C ARG A 2 -38.78 21.64 -1.46
N THR A 3 -38.28 22.22 -2.56
CA THR A 3 -37.24 21.63 -3.43
C THR A 3 -35.84 22.17 -3.14
N LEU A 4 -35.71 23.44 -2.75
CA LEU A 4 -34.42 24.08 -2.41
C LEU A 4 -33.72 23.42 -1.19
N SER A 5 -34.49 22.92 -0.22
CA SER A 5 -33.93 22.31 1.00
C SER A 5 -33.31 20.92 0.77
N ARG A 6 -33.74 20.18 -0.25
CA ARG A 6 -33.24 18.82 -0.52
C ARG A 6 -31.92 18.82 -1.30
N ILE A 7 -31.75 19.78 -2.20
CA ILE A 7 -30.50 19.97 -2.95
C ILE A 7 -29.38 20.44 -2.01
N PHE A 8 -29.70 21.32 -1.07
CA PHE A 8 -28.75 21.75 -0.04
C PHE A 8 -28.29 20.60 0.87
N ILE A 9 -29.19 19.69 1.28
CA ILE A 9 -28.82 18.55 2.15
C ILE A 9 -27.97 17.51 1.39
N LEU A 10 -28.27 17.24 0.11
CA LEU A 10 -27.47 16.32 -0.71
C LEU A 10 -26.09 16.89 -1.06
N ALA A 11 -26.01 18.19 -1.35
CA ALA A 11 -24.73 18.86 -1.59
C ALA A 11 -23.87 18.93 -0.31
N PHE A 12 -24.50 19.13 0.86
CA PHE A 12 -23.79 19.17 2.14
C PHE A 12 -23.28 17.78 2.56
N MET A 13 -24.03 16.70 2.29
CA MET A 13 -23.52 15.33 2.48
C MET A 13 -22.40 14.96 1.51
N ALA A 14 -22.44 15.45 0.26
CA ALA A 14 -21.37 15.23 -0.70
C ALA A 14 -20.07 15.98 -0.32
N VAL A 15 -20.18 17.16 0.31
CA VAL A 15 -19.02 17.92 0.80
C VAL A 15 -18.44 17.31 2.08
N LEU A 16 -19.26 16.70 2.94
CA LEU A 16 -18.79 16.00 4.16
C LEU A 16 -18.04 14.69 3.86
N LEU A 17 -18.21 14.10 2.68
CA LEU A 17 -17.46 12.91 2.25
C LEU A 17 -16.05 13.23 1.69
N VAL A 18 -15.73 14.49 1.45
CA VAL A 18 -14.51 14.87 0.69
C VAL A 18 -13.34 15.33 1.57
N GLN A 19 -13.52 15.68 2.85
CA GLN A 19 -12.44 16.33 3.61
C GLN A 19 -12.30 15.85 5.06
N THR A 20 -11.76 14.65 5.21
CA THR A 20 -10.81 14.37 6.29
C THR A 20 -9.54 13.78 5.70
N GLN A 21 -8.89 14.52 4.80
CA GLN A 21 -7.44 14.40 4.69
C GLN A 21 -6.87 15.07 5.93
N VAL A 22 -6.92 14.34 7.06
CA VAL A 22 -5.92 14.52 8.11
C VAL A 22 -4.60 14.54 7.36
N LEU A 23 -3.84 15.63 7.47
CA LEU A 23 -2.49 15.69 6.92
C LEU A 23 -1.74 14.51 7.55
N ALA A 24 -1.59 13.42 6.79
CA ALA A 24 -0.86 12.25 7.23
C ALA A 24 0.54 12.73 7.57
N LYS A 25 0.92 12.63 8.85
CA LYS A 25 2.21 13.10 9.34
C LYS A 25 3.33 12.20 8.82
N SER A 26 3.01 10.96 8.45
CA SER A 26 3.90 10.02 7.76
C SER A 26 3.17 9.27 6.63
N PHE A 27 3.92 8.68 5.70
CA PHE A 27 3.38 7.94 4.57
C PHE A 27 2.42 6.80 4.98
N HIS A 28 2.64 6.18 6.14
CA HIS A 28 1.81 5.07 6.64
C HIS A 28 0.63 5.50 7.52
N GLU A 29 0.41 6.80 7.74
CA GLU A 29 -0.80 7.31 8.39
C GLU A 29 -1.96 7.39 7.39
N GLN A 30 -2.34 6.23 6.85
CA GLN A 30 -3.47 6.07 5.93
C GLN A 30 -4.54 5.16 6.56
N PRO A 31 -5.78 5.15 6.05
CA PRO A 31 -6.79 4.19 6.48
C PRO A 31 -6.30 2.74 6.32
N PRO A 32 -6.67 1.81 7.22
CA PRO A 32 -6.31 0.40 7.09
C PRO A 32 -6.68 -0.20 5.72
N MET A 33 -5.91 -1.20 5.26
CA MET A 33 -6.22 -1.96 4.05
C MET A 33 -7.60 -2.64 4.15
N THR A 34 -8.33 -2.69 3.04
CA THR A 34 -9.58 -3.44 2.92
C THR A 34 -9.36 -4.81 2.26
N ASN A 35 -10.31 -5.73 2.41
CA ASN A 35 -10.28 -7.02 1.69
C ASN A 35 -10.12 -6.84 0.18
N ALA A 36 -10.89 -5.92 -0.42
CA ALA A 36 -10.84 -5.65 -1.85
C ALA A 36 -9.46 -5.18 -2.32
N GLU A 37 -8.79 -4.36 -1.50
CA GLU A 37 -7.44 -3.88 -1.81
C GLU A 37 -6.40 -5.00 -1.72
N VAL A 38 -6.51 -5.89 -0.73
CA VAL A 38 -5.62 -7.05 -0.62
C VAL A 38 -5.82 -8.00 -1.80
N GLU A 39 -7.06 -8.29 -2.17
CA GLU A 39 -7.41 -9.11 -3.34
C GLU A 39 -6.88 -8.52 -4.65
N GLN A 40 -7.10 -7.21 -4.84
CA GLN A 40 -6.61 -6.50 -6.01
C GLN A 40 -5.07 -6.47 -6.02
N PHE A 41 -4.42 -6.30 -4.88
CA PHE A 41 -2.96 -6.29 -4.76
C PHE A 41 -2.36 -7.65 -5.12
N ILE A 42 -2.93 -8.76 -4.61
CA ILE A 42 -2.53 -10.13 -4.97
C ILE A 42 -2.53 -10.32 -6.50
N LYS A 43 -3.55 -9.80 -7.17
CA LYS A 43 -3.68 -9.89 -8.63
C LYS A 43 -2.66 -9.02 -9.37
N ASP A 44 -2.46 -7.78 -8.92
CA ASP A 44 -1.73 -6.78 -9.69
C ASP A 44 -0.21 -6.77 -9.41
N PHE A 45 0.22 -7.16 -8.21
CA PHE A 45 1.62 -7.09 -7.79
C PHE A 45 2.59 -7.92 -8.65
N PRO A 46 2.26 -9.17 -9.07
CA PRO A 46 3.12 -9.91 -9.99
C PRO A 46 3.35 -9.18 -11.32
N GLY A 47 2.31 -8.51 -11.84
CA GLY A 47 2.39 -7.72 -13.07
C GLY A 47 3.25 -6.47 -12.89
N PHE A 48 3.16 -5.80 -11.74
CA PHE A 48 4.05 -4.70 -11.38
C PHE A 48 5.53 -5.14 -11.35
N LYS A 49 5.84 -6.27 -10.69
CA LYS A 49 7.20 -6.81 -10.65
C LYS A 49 7.75 -7.14 -12.04
N GLN A 50 6.93 -7.75 -12.89
CA GLN A 50 7.31 -8.05 -14.26
C GLN A 50 7.61 -6.76 -15.03
N TRP A 51 6.74 -5.77 -14.94
CA TRP A 51 6.92 -4.48 -15.62
C TRP A 51 8.17 -3.73 -15.14
N MET A 52 8.46 -3.72 -13.83
CA MET A 52 9.69 -3.13 -13.28
C MET A 52 10.95 -3.76 -13.91
N TYR A 53 10.94 -5.08 -14.05
CA TYR A 53 12.04 -5.82 -14.68
C TYR A 53 12.17 -5.54 -16.18
N ASP A 54 11.07 -5.60 -16.93
CA ASP A 54 11.06 -5.36 -18.38
C ASP A 54 11.49 -3.92 -18.72
N SER A 55 11.12 -2.98 -17.85
CA SER A 55 11.50 -1.57 -17.93
C SER A 55 12.94 -1.30 -17.48
N LYS A 56 13.69 -2.35 -17.10
CA LYS A 56 15.07 -2.30 -16.60
C LYS A 56 15.25 -1.34 -15.43
N LEU A 57 14.20 -1.17 -14.63
CA LEU A 57 14.26 -0.37 -13.41
C LEU A 57 14.95 -1.17 -12.32
N ASN A 58 15.86 -0.50 -11.61
CA ASN A 58 16.53 -1.11 -10.46
C ASN A 58 15.71 -0.85 -9.18
N ALA A 59 16.14 -1.45 -8.07
CA ALA A 59 15.48 -1.30 -6.77
C ALA A 59 15.48 0.15 -6.24
N GLN A 60 16.28 1.06 -6.81
CA GLN A 60 16.23 2.47 -6.41
C GLN A 60 14.99 3.17 -6.94
N ALA A 61 14.41 2.71 -8.05
CA ALA A 61 13.24 3.35 -8.65
C ALA A 61 11.99 3.28 -7.77
N ALA A 62 11.92 2.34 -6.81
CA ALA A 62 10.85 2.24 -5.81
C ALA A 62 11.38 1.50 -4.57
N ARG A 63 11.48 2.16 -3.42
CA ARG A 63 12.12 1.60 -2.22
C ARG A 63 11.55 2.13 -0.90
N PRO A 64 11.59 1.30 0.18
CA PRO A 64 11.36 1.81 1.53
C PRO A 64 12.50 2.75 1.94
N VAL A 65 12.18 3.73 2.78
CA VAL A 65 13.12 4.68 3.38
C VAL A 65 12.68 5.03 4.79
N VAL A 66 13.57 5.69 5.53
CA VAL A 66 13.20 6.41 6.75
C VAL A 66 13.11 7.89 6.39
N ASP A 67 12.00 8.54 6.71
CA ASP A 67 11.80 9.95 6.45
C ASP A 67 12.62 10.86 7.39
N LYS A 68 12.56 12.17 7.16
CA LYS A 68 13.30 13.17 7.94
C LYS A 68 12.91 13.22 9.42
N ASP A 69 11.73 12.72 9.77
CA ASP A 69 11.17 12.71 11.12
C ASP A 69 11.39 11.34 11.80
N GLY A 70 12.10 10.42 11.13
CA GLY A 70 12.45 9.10 11.64
C GLY A 70 11.38 8.03 11.42
N ASN A 71 10.35 8.29 10.61
CA ASN A 71 9.27 7.34 10.36
C ASN A 71 9.56 6.48 9.12
N PRO A 72 9.06 5.22 9.10
CA PRO A 72 8.96 4.44 7.87
C PRO A 72 8.26 5.22 6.76
N SER A 73 8.75 5.10 5.55
CA SER A 73 8.15 5.72 4.36
C SER A 73 8.55 4.96 3.10
N PHE A 74 8.07 5.42 1.96
CA PHE A 74 8.33 4.83 0.66
C PHE A 74 8.53 5.91 -0.39
N VAL A 75 9.53 5.75 -1.26
CA VAL A 75 9.81 6.68 -2.37
C VAL A 75 9.83 5.93 -3.68
N TRP A 76 9.42 6.61 -4.74
CA TRP A 76 9.43 6.09 -6.11
C TRP A 76 9.74 7.20 -7.12
N ASP A 77 10.25 6.81 -8.28
CA ASP A 77 10.55 7.71 -9.38
C ASP A 77 9.33 7.95 -10.28
N ASP A 78 9.34 9.03 -11.06
CA ASP A 78 8.25 9.39 -11.99
C ASP A 78 7.93 8.28 -12.99
N THR A 79 8.93 7.52 -13.44
CA THR A 79 8.71 6.37 -14.33
C THR A 79 7.82 5.31 -13.68
N VAL A 80 8.00 5.08 -12.37
CA VAL A 80 7.16 4.15 -11.61
C VAL A 80 5.75 4.69 -11.46
N ALA A 81 5.59 5.99 -11.24
CA ALA A 81 4.27 6.63 -11.19
C ALA A 81 3.47 6.41 -12.49
N LYS A 82 4.12 6.41 -13.66
CA LYS A 82 3.46 6.17 -14.96
C LYS A 82 2.83 4.79 -15.09
N TRP A 83 3.33 3.77 -14.39
CA TRP A 83 2.70 2.45 -14.42
C TRP A 83 1.26 2.47 -13.89
N PHE A 84 0.96 3.41 -13.00
CA PHE A 84 -0.36 3.56 -12.39
C PHE A 84 -1.36 4.33 -13.27
N GLU A 85 -0.91 4.97 -14.35
CA GLU A 85 -1.79 5.71 -15.25
C GLU A 85 -2.84 4.78 -15.88
N GLY A 86 -4.12 5.16 -15.73
CA GLY A 86 -5.25 4.36 -16.21
C GLY A 86 -5.54 3.08 -15.40
N LYS A 87 -4.87 2.87 -14.26
CA LYS A 87 -5.18 1.81 -13.30
C LYS A 87 -6.06 2.33 -12.17
N SER A 88 -6.67 1.41 -11.43
CA SER A 88 -7.46 1.71 -10.22
C SER A 88 -6.63 2.04 -8.98
N TRP A 89 -5.30 2.04 -9.11
CA TRP A 89 -4.37 2.32 -8.02
C TRP A 89 -3.81 3.74 -8.13
N THR A 90 -3.67 4.43 -7.00
CA THR A 90 -2.66 5.47 -6.84
C THR A 90 -1.33 4.84 -6.40
N PRO A 91 -0.17 5.43 -6.74
CA PRO A 91 1.12 4.95 -6.26
C PRO A 91 1.17 4.84 -4.74
N GLU A 92 0.67 5.86 -4.03
CA GLU A 92 0.65 5.93 -2.57
C GLU A 92 -0.09 4.74 -1.97
N ARG A 93 -1.29 4.43 -2.51
CA ARG A 93 -2.11 3.36 -1.94
C ARG A 93 -1.56 1.99 -2.28
N PHE A 94 -1.03 1.80 -3.47
CA PHE A 94 -0.39 0.55 -3.86
C PHE A 94 0.83 0.25 -2.99
N PHE A 95 1.71 1.23 -2.77
CA PHE A 95 2.90 1.04 -1.95
C PHE A 95 2.60 0.94 -0.46
N TYR A 96 1.56 1.63 0.03
CA TYR A 96 1.02 1.38 1.36
C TYR A 96 0.62 -0.09 1.52
N THR A 97 -0.22 -0.61 0.62
CA THR A 97 -0.67 -2.01 0.65
C THR A 97 0.50 -2.99 0.55
N MET A 98 1.44 -2.74 -0.37
CA MET A 98 2.62 -3.58 -0.57
C MET A 98 3.48 -3.67 0.69
N THR A 99 3.83 -2.52 1.28
CA THR A 99 4.70 -2.46 2.47
C THR A 99 4.01 -3.07 3.69
N HIS A 100 2.70 -2.85 3.88
CA HIS A 100 1.95 -3.42 4.99
C HIS A 100 1.79 -4.94 4.85
N CYS A 101 1.40 -5.44 3.68
CA CYS A 101 1.35 -6.88 3.41
C CYS A 101 2.72 -7.54 3.63
N SER A 102 3.80 -6.93 3.11
CA SER A 102 5.15 -7.50 3.24
C SER A 102 5.63 -7.52 4.68
N ALA A 103 5.43 -6.44 5.43
CA ALA A 103 5.79 -6.37 6.85
C ALA A 103 4.98 -7.34 7.71
N ALA A 104 3.66 -7.44 7.48
CA ALA A 104 2.79 -8.37 8.18
C ALA A 104 3.18 -9.84 7.91
N ILE A 105 3.44 -10.20 6.66
CA ILE A 105 3.95 -11.53 6.30
C ILE A 105 5.30 -11.81 6.98
N ALA A 106 6.23 -10.84 6.96
CA ALA A 106 7.52 -11.01 7.64
C ALA A 106 7.33 -11.26 9.15
N LEU A 107 6.43 -10.52 9.81
CA LEU A 107 6.08 -10.73 11.22
C LEU A 107 5.44 -12.10 11.46
N VAL A 108 4.58 -12.58 10.57
CA VAL A 108 3.99 -13.92 10.66
C VAL A 108 5.07 -15.01 10.56
N LEU A 109 6.04 -14.85 9.67
CA LEU A 109 7.07 -15.87 9.42
C LEU A 109 8.22 -15.84 10.44
N HIS A 110 8.55 -14.67 10.96
CA HIS A 110 9.76 -14.46 11.77
C HIS A 110 9.48 -14.04 13.21
N GLY A 111 8.25 -13.63 13.52
CA GLY A 111 7.79 -13.31 14.88
C GLY A 111 8.74 -12.38 15.62
N ASP A 112 9.18 -12.81 16.80
CA ASP A 112 10.05 -12.06 17.70
C ASP A 112 11.41 -11.67 17.10
N LYS A 113 11.83 -12.30 16.00
CA LYS A 113 13.07 -11.91 15.31
C LYS A 113 12.97 -10.52 14.66
N LEU A 114 11.76 -9.98 14.49
CA LEU A 114 11.49 -8.67 13.91
C LEU A 114 10.81 -7.71 14.90
N SER A 115 10.92 -7.98 16.22
CA SER A 115 10.35 -7.16 17.28
C SER A 115 11.41 -6.37 18.05
N GLY A 116 10.97 -5.30 18.74
CA GLY A 116 11.83 -4.46 19.57
C GLY A 116 13.03 -3.90 18.81
N ALA A 117 14.23 -4.09 19.37
CA ALA A 117 15.48 -3.59 18.79
C ALA A 117 15.88 -4.27 17.46
N ASN A 118 15.26 -5.41 17.10
CA ASN A 118 15.56 -6.14 15.87
C ASN A 118 14.66 -5.71 14.69
N ARG A 119 13.71 -4.81 14.95
CA ARG A 119 12.79 -4.31 13.93
C ARG A 119 13.53 -3.34 12.97
N PRO A 120 13.46 -3.54 11.65
CA PRO A 120 14.01 -2.58 10.69
C PRO A 120 13.35 -1.20 10.86
N PRO A 121 14.13 -0.10 10.82
CA PRO A 121 13.61 1.24 11.06
C PRO A 121 12.65 1.74 9.95
N ASP A 122 12.70 1.14 8.77
CA ASP A 122 11.86 1.40 7.61
C ASP A 122 10.65 0.46 7.50
N MET A 123 10.45 -0.44 8.47
CA MET A 123 9.30 -1.34 8.49
C MET A 123 8.07 -0.63 9.07
N PRO A 124 6.93 -0.57 8.36
CA PRO A 124 5.71 0.06 8.87
C PRO A 124 5.07 -0.74 10.00
N TYR A 125 4.54 -0.05 11.00
CA TYR A 125 3.76 -0.68 12.06
C TYR A 125 2.43 -1.17 11.49
N ILE A 126 2.07 -2.42 11.82
CA ILE A 126 0.84 -3.06 11.35
C ILE A 126 -0.10 -3.20 12.52
N ASN A 127 -1.32 -2.69 12.38
CA ASN A 127 -2.33 -2.83 13.41
C ASN A 127 -2.97 -4.23 13.40
N ASP A 128 -3.68 -4.58 14.47
CA ASP A 128 -4.28 -5.91 14.65
C ASP A 128 -5.28 -6.27 13.55
N TYR A 129 -6.02 -5.28 13.03
CA TYR A 129 -6.98 -5.51 11.95
C TYR A 129 -6.27 -5.92 10.65
N GLU A 130 -5.24 -5.20 10.24
CA GLU A 130 -4.44 -5.54 9.05
C GLU A 130 -3.65 -6.84 9.25
N MET A 131 -3.16 -7.12 10.46
CA MET A 131 -2.54 -8.41 10.78
C MET A 131 -3.52 -9.57 10.58
N ASN A 132 -4.75 -9.45 11.05
CA ASN A 132 -5.78 -10.47 10.86
C ASN A 132 -6.17 -10.62 9.39
N LEU A 133 -6.28 -9.51 8.67
CA LEU A 133 -6.55 -9.51 7.24
C LEU A 133 -5.45 -10.24 6.47
N VAL A 134 -4.19 -9.95 6.73
CA VAL A 134 -3.05 -10.63 6.07
C VAL A 134 -3.02 -12.11 6.39
N ARG A 135 -3.35 -12.52 7.63
CA ARG A 135 -3.46 -13.95 7.97
C ARG A 135 -4.54 -14.67 7.17
N GLN A 136 -5.68 -14.02 6.91
CA GLN A 136 -6.75 -14.57 6.07
C GLN A 136 -6.29 -14.81 4.62
N TYR A 137 -5.43 -13.93 4.09
CA TYR A 137 -4.91 -14.01 2.72
C TYR A 137 -3.45 -14.49 2.66
N GLN A 138 -2.95 -15.19 3.70
CA GLN A 138 -1.52 -15.46 3.85
C GLN A 138 -0.93 -16.21 2.66
N GLU A 139 -1.54 -17.32 2.26
CA GLU A 139 -1.07 -18.15 1.14
C GLU A 139 -1.05 -17.37 -0.20
N PRO A 140 -2.17 -16.77 -0.66
CA PRO A 140 -2.14 -16.03 -1.93
C PRO A 140 -1.24 -14.80 -1.90
N LEU A 141 -1.06 -14.14 -0.74
CA LEU A 141 -0.08 -13.07 -0.58
C LEU A 141 1.35 -13.58 -0.72
N MET A 142 1.69 -14.70 -0.10
CA MET A 142 3.01 -15.33 -0.23
C MET A 142 3.31 -15.70 -1.68
N ASP A 143 2.34 -16.24 -2.41
CA ASP A 143 2.47 -16.56 -3.82
C ASP A 143 2.70 -15.30 -4.67
N ALA A 144 1.89 -14.25 -4.46
CA ALA A 144 2.04 -12.99 -5.17
C ALA A 144 3.41 -12.32 -4.89
N LEU A 145 3.82 -12.27 -3.62
CA LEU A 145 5.08 -11.65 -3.18
C LEU A 145 6.29 -12.42 -3.72
N SER A 146 6.23 -13.76 -3.73
CA SER A 146 7.31 -14.63 -4.23
C SER A 146 7.29 -14.87 -5.74
N ALA A 147 6.23 -14.43 -6.45
CA ALA A 147 6.08 -14.64 -7.88
C ALA A 147 7.35 -14.23 -8.67
N LYS A 148 7.88 -15.18 -9.45
CA LYS A 148 9.09 -14.97 -10.22
C LYS A 148 8.79 -14.12 -11.46
N VAL A 149 9.70 -13.19 -11.72
CA VAL A 149 9.73 -12.47 -12.98
C VAL A 149 10.18 -13.42 -14.10
N LYS A 150 9.48 -13.39 -15.23
CA LYS A 150 9.80 -14.16 -16.44
C LYS A 150 10.78 -13.34 -17.29
N LYS A 151 11.86 -13.98 -17.74
CA LYS A 151 12.77 -13.34 -18.70
C LYS A 151 12.10 -13.30 -20.07
N THR A 152 11.82 -12.12 -20.60
CA THR A 152 11.47 -11.94 -22.02
C THR A 152 12.78 -11.82 -22.80
N ASN A 153 13.02 -12.76 -23.72
CA ASN A 153 14.15 -12.73 -24.65
C ASN A 153 13.99 -11.63 -25.70
#